data_AF-A0AA47BT77-F1
#
_entry.id   AF-A0AA47BT77-F1
#
_cell.length_a   1.000
_cell.length_b   1.000
_cell.length_c   1.000
_cell.angle_alpha   90.00
_cell.angle_beta   90.00
_cell.angle_gamma   90.00
#
_symmetry.space_group_name_H-M   'P 1'
#
loop_
_entity.id
_entity.type
_entity.pdbx_description
1 polymer ?
#
loop_
_entity_poly.entity_id
_entity_poly.type
_entity_poly.pdbx_seq_one_letter_code
_entity_poly.pdbx_strand_id
1 'polypeptide(L)'
;KDLMAYVRSTQSAVTGKVRMRLEKGNIVMLGRKSHLSIYDQNIASYEKFDGFDSNTAIGFIRLHGLETQVQIDKQKNIIFNTPKGLKGVEQ
;
A
#
# COMPACT_ATOMS: atom_id res chain seq x y z
N LYS A 1 4.18 18.98 -21.46
CA LYS A 1 4.68 17.85 -22.30
C LYS A 1 5.14 16.67 -21.43
N ASP A 2 5.56 16.93 -20.20
CA ASP A 2 6.19 15.95 -19.32
C ASP A 2 5.27 14.82 -18.84
N LEU A 3 4.00 15.12 -18.53
CA LEU A 3 3.05 14.09 -18.12
C LEU A 3 2.79 13.05 -19.23
N MET A 4 2.71 13.49 -20.49
CA MET A 4 2.52 12.58 -21.63
C MET A 4 3.74 11.68 -21.85
N ALA A 5 4.95 12.20 -21.60
CA ALA A 5 6.17 11.40 -21.64
C ALA A 5 6.22 10.37 -20.50
N TYR A 6 5.80 10.77 -19.30
CA TYR A 6 5.67 9.87 -18.14
C TYR A 6 4.62 8.78 -18.36
N VAL A 7 3.46 9.12 -18.93
CA VAL A 7 2.45 8.12 -19.28
C VAL A 7 3.04 7.11 -20.26
N ARG A 8 3.73 7.55 -21.30
CA ARG A 8 4.38 6.64 -22.26
C ARG A 8 5.42 5.72 -21.62
N SER A 9 6.23 6.22 -20.67
CA SER A 9 7.22 5.37 -19.99
C SER A 9 6.56 4.28 -19.13
N THR A 10 5.50 4.63 -18.39
CA THR A 10 4.77 3.65 -17.56
C THR A 10 4.03 2.59 -18.39
N GLN A 11 3.57 2.93 -19.61
CA GLN A 11 2.87 1.98 -20.47
C GLN A 11 3.78 0.91 -21.12
N SER A 12 5.11 1.04 -21.03
CA SER A 12 6.07 0.12 -21.67
C SER A 12 5.89 -1.36 -21.31
N ALA A 13 5.54 -1.65 -20.05
CA ALA A 13 5.31 -3.03 -19.55
C ALA A 13 3.82 -3.41 -19.49
N VAL A 14 2.91 -2.51 -19.86
CA VAL A 14 1.45 -2.71 -19.76
C VAL A 14 0.94 -3.46 -21.00
N THR A 15 1.28 -4.74 -21.09
CA THR A 15 0.87 -5.61 -22.20
C THR A 15 0.21 -6.88 -21.64
N GLY A 16 -0.97 -7.26 -22.14
CA GLY A 16 -1.68 -8.45 -21.66
C GLY A 16 -3.06 -8.63 -22.28
N LYS A 17 -3.75 -9.70 -21.90
CA LYS A 17 -5.13 -9.98 -22.27
C LYS A 17 -6.02 -9.93 -21.03
N VAL A 18 -7.12 -9.20 -21.13
CA VAL A 18 -8.15 -9.10 -20.08
C VAL A 18 -9.43 -9.73 -20.62
N ARG A 19 -10.00 -10.68 -19.87
CA ARG A 19 -11.30 -11.27 -20.20
C ARG A 19 -12.36 -10.49 -19.43
N MET A 20 -13.35 -9.97 -20.15
CA MET A 20 -14.45 -9.20 -19.58
C MET A 20 -15.79 -9.83 -19.98
N ARG A 21 -16.79 -9.62 -19.14
CA ARG A 21 -18.19 -9.94 -19.43
C ARG A 21 -18.98 -8.64 -19.46
N LEU A 22 -19.80 -8.49 -20.49
CA LEU A 22 -20.73 -7.37 -20.58
C LEU A 22 -22.13 -7.88 -20.22
N GLU A 23 -22.70 -7.35 -19.14
CA GLU A 23 -24.06 -7.72 -18.69
C GLU A 23 -24.88 -6.48 -18.40
N LYS A 24 -26.01 -6.31 -19.10
CA LYS A 24 -27.02 -5.26 -18.85
C LYS A 24 -26.44 -3.84 -18.63
N GLY A 25 -25.44 -3.46 -19.45
CA GLY A 25 -24.77 -2.16 -19.35
C GLY A 25 -23.56 -2.11 -18.41
N ASN A 26 -23.26 -3.19 -17.69
CA ASN A 26 -22.10 -3.31 -16.82
C ASN A 26 -20.97 -4.11 -17.48
N ILE A 27 -19.73 -3.74 -17.19
CA ILE A 27 -18.54 -4.48 -17.59
C ILE A 27 -17.93 -5.12 -16.34
N VAL A 28 -17.84 -6.45 -16.32
CA VAL A 28 -17.25 -7.22 -15.22
C VAL A 28 -15.96 -7.89 -15.69
N MET A 29 -14.88 -7.73 -14.93
CA MET A 29 -13.61 -8.40 -15.22
C MET A 29 -13.68 -9.87 -14.78
N LEU A 30 -13.43 -10.81 -15.69
CA LEU A 30 -13.41 -12.25 -15.42
C LEU A 30 -11.99 -12.82 -15.21
N GLY A 31 -10.95 -12.11 -15.63
CA GLY A 31 -9.58 -12.57 -15.50
C GLY A 31 -8.57 -11.76 -16.32
N ARG A 32 -7.30 -11.91 -15.99
CA ARG A 32 -6.16 -11.21 -16.61
C ARG A 32 -5.00 -12.20 -16.84
N LYS A 33 -4.29 -12.05 -17.95
CA LYS A 33 -3.05 -12.78 -18.24
C LYS A 33 -2.06 -11.87 -18.95
N SER A 34 -0.80 -11.89 -18.53
CA SER A 34 0.29 -11.16 -19.16
C SER A 34 1.57 -11.99 -19.09
N HIS A 35 2.41 -11.89 -20.12
CA HIS A 35 3.78 -12.45 -20.09
C HIS A 35 4.73 -11.59 -19.25
N LEU A 36 4.42 -10.30 -19.07
CA LEU A 36 5.13 -9.36 -18.22
C LEU A 36 4.39 -9.15 -16.88
N SER A 37 3.71 -10.20 -16.42
CA SER A 37 2.97 -10.15 -15.16
C SER A 37 3.96 -10.07 -13.99
N ILE A 38 3.83 -9.02 -13.16
CA ILE A 38 4.55 -8.90 -11.88
C ILE A 38 3.90 -9.78 -10.79
N TYR A 39 2.70 -10.30 -11.05
CA TYR A 39 2.08 -11.28 -10.16
C TYR A 39 2.85 -12.61 -10.22
N ASP A 40 3.37 -13.03 -9.07
CA ASP A 40 3.99 -14.33 -8.85
C ASP A 40 3.10 -15.16 -7.92
N GLN A 41 2.67 -16.33 -8.41
CA GLN A 41 1.80 -17.23 -7.66
C GLN A 41 2.52 -17.89 -6.48
N ASN A 42 3.85 -18.10 -6.56
CA ASN A 42 4.61 -18.78 -5.52
C ASN A 42 4.74 -17.95 -4.25
N ILE A 43 4.84 -16.62 -4.40
CA ILE A 43 4.91 -15.66 -3.28
C ILE A 43 3.52 -15.34 -2.74
N ALA A 44 2.49 -15.39 -3.58
CA ALA A 44 1.12 -15.03 -3.21
C ALA A 44 0.28 -16.19 -2.65
N SER A 45 0.72 -17.44 -2.81
CA SER A 45 -0.01 -18.61 -2.33
C SER A 45 0.17 -18.83 -0.83
N TYR A 46 -0.85 -19.41 -0.19
CA TYR A 46 -0.79 -19.90 1.19
C TYR A 46 -0.25 -21.34 1.28
N GLU A 47 -0.04 -22.00 0.14
CA GLU A 47 0.57 -23.32 0.12
C GLU A 47 2.03 -23.25 0.58
N LYS A 48 2.54 -24.32 1.20
CA LYS A 48 3.90 -24.41 1.79
C LYS A 48 5.03 -24.45 0.73
N PHE A 49 4.90 -23.75 -0.38
CA PHE A 49 6.00 -23.54 -1.31
C PHE A 49 6.85 -22.36 -0.82
N ASP A 50 8.16 -22.44 -1.04
CA ASP A 50 9.19 -21.57 -0.41
C ASP A 50 9.16 -20.09 -0.82
N GLY A 51 8.13 -19.63 -1.54
CA GLY A 51 8.14 -18.34 -2.23
C GLY A 51 8.12 -17.11 -1.33
N PHE A 52 7.66 -17.21 -0.07
CA PHE A 52 7.60 -16.08 0.86
C PHE A 52 8.12 -16.44 2.26
N ASP A 53 9.19 -15.78 2.70
CA ASP A 53 9.69 -15.89 4.08
C ASP A 53 8.90 -14.99 5.04
N SER A 54 7.95 -15.61 5.75
CA SER A 54 7.10 -14.94 6.73
C SER A 54 7.87 -14.35 7.92
N ASN A 55 9.09 -14.81 8.22
CA ASN A 55 9.87 -14.28 9.33
C ASN A 55 10.33 -12.84 9.07
N THR A 56 10.62 -12.49 7.81
CA THR A 56 11.03 -11.14 7.41
C THR A 56 9.93 -10.10 7.67
N ALA A 57 8.65 -10.51 7.60
CA ALA A 57 7.51 -9.63 7.82
C ALA A 57 7.50 -9.02 9.23
N ILE A 58 7.95 -9.78 10.24
CA ILE A 58 7.99 -9.31 11.64
C ILE A 58 8.93 -8.10 11.78
N GLY A 59 10.10 -8.17 11.15
CA GLY A 59 11.07 -7.07 11.12
C GLY A 59 10.52 -5.86 10.35
N PHE A 60 9.92 -6.10 9.18
CA PHE A 60 9.32 -5.05 8.36
C PHE A 60 8.21 -4.30 9.09
N ILE A 61 7.27 -5.01 9.72
CA ILE A 61 6.14 -4.40 10.46
C ILE A 61 6.66 -3.49 11.58
N ARG A 62 7.66 -3.95 12.33
CA ARG A 62 8.27 -3.16 13.42
C ARG A 62 8.94 -1.90 12.89
N LEU A 63 9.72 -2.02 11.82
CA LEU A 63 10.45 -0.88 11.25
C LEU A 63 9.49 0.14 10.62
N HIS A 64 8.51 -0.32 9.85
CA HIS A 64 7.54 0.55 9.19
C HIS A 64 6.66 1.30 10.20
N GLY A 65 6.29 0.66 11.31
CA GLY A 65 5.52 1.30 12.38
C GLY A 65 6.34 2.19 13.33
N LEU A 66 7.67 2.14 13.26
CA LEU A 66 8.56 2.81 14.21
C LEU A 66 8.38 4.34 14.17
N GLU A 67 8.29 4.93 12.98
CA GLU A 67 8.13 6.38 12.82
C GLU A 67 6.85 6.88 13.49
N THR A 68 5.74 6.16 13.28
CA THR A 68 4.45 6.46 13.91
C THR A 68 4.52 6.32 15.43
N GLN A 69 5.17 5.27 15.94
CA GLN A 69 5.36 5.09 17.40
C GLN A 69 6.16 6.24 18.01
N VAL A 70 7.27 6.64 17.39
CA VAL A 70 8.09 7.77 17.84
C VAL A 70 7.31 9.08 17.82
N GLN A 71 6.49 9.31 16.79
CA GLN A 71 5.63 10.49 16.72
C GLN A 71 4.60 10.52 17.86
N ILE A 72 3.95 9.39 18.14
CA ILE A 72 2.99 9.24 19.24
C ILE A 72 3.69 9.51 20.58
N ASP A 73 4.87 8.96 20.80
CA ASP A 73 5.61 9.13 22.06
C ASP A 73 6.04 10.59 22.27
N LYS A 74 6.47 11.28 21.21
CA LYS A 74 6.73 12.73 21.26
C LYS A 74 5.46 13.53 21.56
N GLN A 75 4.33 13.21 20.91
CA GLN A 75 3.06 13.91 21.15
C GLN A 75 2.52 13.69 22.57
N LYS A 76 2.63 12.47 23.11
CA LYS A 76 2.29 12.19 24.51
C LYS A 76 3.15 13.02 25.46
N ASN A 77 4.47 13.06 25.25
CA ASN A 77 5.36 13.86 26.08
C ASN A 77 5.05 15.36 26.00
N ILE A 78 4.63 15.87 24.84
CA ILE A 78 4.17 17.25 24.71
C ILE A 78 2.87 17.46 25.50
N ILE A 79 1.86 16.61 25.34
CA ILE A 79 0.57 16.75 26.05
C ILE A 79 0.74 16.63 27.58
N PHE A 80 1.60 15.73 28.05
CA PHE A 80 1.85 15.54 29.48
C PHE A 80 2.76 16.63 30.10
N ASN A 81 3.68 17.22 29.33
CA ASN A 81 4.62 18.23 29.81
C ASN A 81 4.22 19.67 29.47
N THR A 82 3.10 19.89 28.76
CA THR A 82 2.53 21.23 28.59
C THR A 82 1.85 21.64 29.91
N PRO A 83 2.25 22.75 30.55
CA PRO A 83 1.61 23.19 31.78
C PRO A 83 0.11 23.39 31.55
N LYS A 84 -0.71 22.72 32.38
CA LYS A 84 -2.16 22.95 32.48
C LYS A 84 -2.41 24.39 32.94
N GLY A 85 -2.45 25.33 32.01
CA GLY A 85 -2.63 26.74 32.36
C GLY A 85 -2.71 27.64 31.15
N LEU A 86 -3.74 27.45 30.32
CA LEU A 86 -4.28 28.43 29.35
C LEU A 86 -5.72 28.05 28.97
N LYS A 87 -6.52 27.63 29.96
CA LYS A 87 -7.99 27.68 29.86
C LYS A 87 -8.46 28.77 30.81
N GLY A 88 -8.77 29.94 30.27
CA GLY A 88 -9.31 31.03 31.06
C GLY A 88 -9.24 32.39 30.37
N VAL A 89 -9.74 32.52 29.14
CA VAL A 89 -10.40 33.76 28.65
C VAL A 89 -11.37 33.32 27.55
N GLU A 90 -12.64 33.17 27.92
CA GLU A 90 -13.85 33.43 27.10
C GLU A 90 -15.05 32.84 27.84
N GLN A 91 -15.51 33.56 28.86
CA GLN A 91 -16.84 34.16 29.05
C GLN A 91 -16.96 34.68 30.48
#